data_AF-A0A8T4DKN7-F1
#
_entry.id   AF-A0A8T4DKN7-F1
#
_cell.length_a   1.000
_cell.length_b   1.000
_cell.length_c   1.000
_cell.angle_alpha   90.00
_cell.angle_beta   90.00
_cell.angle_gamma   90.00
#
_symmetry.space_group_name_H-M   'P 1'
#
loop_
_entity.id
_entity.type
_entity.pdbx_description
1 polymer ?
#
loop_
_entity_poly.entity_id
_entity_poly.type
_entity_poly.pdbx_seq_one_letter_code
_entity_poly.pdbx_strand_id
1 'polypeptide(L)'
;NDTDMKFKDPLIVIDPVDHKRNVASPISLNTFSRFVLSCRTYLDNDDVNMFFGPERGYVRVDGGRLVVIELLYDAFEDIFYAQCRRFMKAIEKACKAEGFTIFNCGAFSKGLFFDFEISKLPICLKYRGPALGNIENMTKFILKNDDVFAEDGHLYVIKRRKHSDVIDLINDIINDKIGMGEQLKKANIKILLDNEAHNALKNEIVYF
;
A
#
# COMPACT_ATOMS: atom_id res chain seq x y z
N ASN A 1 9.92 -26.16 -31.90
CA ASN A 1 8.97 -26.32 -30.78
C ASN A 1 8.97 -25.04 -29.98
N ASP A 2 8.05 -24.13 -30.31
CA ASP A 2 8.10 -22.71 -29.95
C ASP A 2 6.97 -22.34 -28.96
N THR A 3 6.74 -23.18 -27.94
CA THR A 3 5.55 -23.07 -27.08
C THR A 3 5.89 -23.29 -25.61
N ASP A 4 6.46 -22.27 -24.98
CA ASP A 4 6.36 -22.11 -23.52
C ASP A 4 6.05 -20.64 -23.18
N MET A 5 4.92 -20.16 -23.72
CA MET A 5 4.37 -18.86 -23.36
C MET A 5 3.66 -18.95 -22.00
N LYS A 6 4.40 -18.78 -20.92
CA LYS A 6 3.85 -18.72 -19.56
C LYS A 6 3.42 -17.30 -19.21
N PHE A 7 2.27 -16.89 -19.71
CA PHE A 7 1.57 -15.75 -19.12
C PHE A 7 1.25 -16.08 -17.66
N LYS A 8 1.51 -15.13 -16.76
CA LYS A 8 1.19 -15.23 -15.32
C LYS A 8 0.04 -14.30 -14.92
N ASP A 9 -0.63 -13.74 -15.92
CA ASP A 9 -1.74 -12.81 -15.75
C ASP A 9 -2.98 -13.54 -15.21
N PRO A 10 -3.87 -12.84 -14.48
CA PRO A 10 -5.09 -13.43 -13.92
C PRO A 10 -6.07 -13.92 -15.00
N LEU A 11 -6.01 -13.33 -16.20
CA LEU A 11 -6.80 -13.69 -17.36
C LEU A 11 -5.90 -13.68 -18.60
N ILE A 12 -5.96 -14.74 -19.39
CA ILE A 12 -5.19 -14.90 -20.63
C ILE A 12 -6.16 -14.95 -21.80
N VAL A 13 -6.11 -13.92 -22.64
CA VAL A 13 -6.86 -13.84 -23.91
C VAL A 13 -5.85 -13.60 -25.02
N ILE A 14 -5.60 -14.62 -25.82
CA ILE A 14 -4.62 -14.57 -26.91
C ILE A 14 -5.18 -13.71 -28.05
N ASP A 15 -4.38 -12.73 -28.50
CA ASP A 15 -4.73 -11.91 -29.67
C ASP A 15 -4.79 -12.80 -30.93
N PRO A 16 -5.89 -12.78 -31.70
CA PRO A 16 -6.00 -13.59 -32.92
C PRO A 16 -5.05 -13.15 -34.03
N VAL A 17 -4.48 -11.94 -33.97
CA VAL A 17 -3.53 -11.41 -34.95
C VAL A 17 -2.08 -11.61 -34.48
N ASP A 18 -1.83 -11.54 -33.17
CA ASP A 18 -0.50 -11.74 -32.57
C ASP A 18 -0.56 -12.74 -31.41
N HIS A 19 -0.26 -14.00 -31.69
CA HIS A 19 -0.30 -15.07 -30.68
C HIS A 19 0.67 -14.86 -29.50
N LYS A 20 1.62 -13.91 -29.60
CA LYS A 20 2.52 -13.55 -28.50
C LYS A 20 1.91 -12.53 -27.53
N ARG A 21 0.72 -12.00 -27.82
CA ARG A 21 0.08 -10.94 -27.04
C ARG A 21 -1.11 -11.45 -26.24
N ASN A 22 -1.09 -11.14 -24.94
CA ASN A 22 -2.27 -11.24 -24.07
C ASN A 22 -3.05 -9.92 -24.10
N VAL A 23 -4.22 -9.90 -24.73
CA VAL A 23 -5.10 -8.72 -24.83
C VAL A 23 -5.65 -8.33 -23.44
N ALA A 24 -5.74 -9.28 -22.52
CA ALA A 24 -6.19 -9.06 -21.14
C ALA A 24 -5.08 -8.66 -20.17
N SER A 25 -3.83 -8.44 -20.64
CA SER A 25 -2.71 -8.03 -19.77
C SER A 25 -2.94 -6.77 -18.91
N PRO A 26 -3.78 -5.78 -19.29
CA PRO A 26 -4.07 -4.65 -18.41
C PRO A 26 -5.02 -4.98 -17.25
N ILE A 27 -5.68 -6.15 -17.26
CA ILE A 27 -6.69 -6.53 -16.27
C ILE A 27 -5.99 -7.04 -15.01
N SER A 28 -6.20 -6.34 -13.89
CA SER A 28 -5.69 -6.75 -12.59
C SER A 28 -6.45 -7.95 -12.03
N LEU A 29 -5.82 -8.70 -11.11
CA LEU A 29 -6.49 -9.81 -10.41
C LEU A 29 -7.72 -9.32 -9.64
N ASN A 30 -7.68 -8.11 -9.08
CA ASN A 30 -8.80 -7.52 -8.35
C ASN A 30 -9.98 -7.25 -9.29
N THR A 31 -9.73 -6.61 -10.45
CA THR A 31 -10.73 -6.36 -11.49
C THR A 31 -11.35 -7.68 -11.99
N PHE A 32 -10.52 -8.68 -12.26
CA PHE A 32 -11.00 -9.99 -12.71
C PHE A 32 -11.83 -10.70 -11.63
N SER A 33 -11.39 -10.65 -10.38
CA SER A 33 -12.13 -11.25 -9.25
C SER A 33 -13.50 -10.61 -9.07
N ARG A 34 -13.58 -9.27 -9.16
CA ARG A 34 -14.86 -8.55 -9.14
C ARG A 34 -15.77 -9.00 -10.27
N PHE A 35 -15.26 -9.06 -11.50
CA PHE A 35 -16.03 -9.52 -12.65
C PHE A 35 -16.58 -10.95 -12.46
N VAL A 36 -15.75 -11.88 -12.01
CA VAL A 36 -16.18 -13.27 -11.73
C VAL A 36 -17.27 -13.32 -10.66
N LEU A 37 -17.14 -12.53 -9.58
CA LEU A 37 -18.16 -12.44 -8.55
C LEU A 37 -19.47 -11.89 -9.12
N SER A 38 -19.42 -10.77 -9.85
CA SER A 38 -20.61 -10.14 -10.45
C SER A 38 -21.34 -11.11 -11.40
N CYS A 39 -20.59 -11.84 -12.24
CA CYS A 39 -21.18 -12.86 -13.12
C CYS A 39 -21.88 -13.98 -12.34
N ARG A 40 -21.26 -14.47 -11.26
CA ARG A 40 -21.86 -15.54 -10.44
C ARG A 40 -23.13 -15.07 -9.74
N THR A 41 -23.13 -13.86 -9.17
CA THR A 41 -24.32 -13.30 -8.54
C THR A 41 -25.44 -13.12 -9.56
N TYR A 42 -25.13 -12.55 -10.72
CA TYR A 42 -26.12 -12.37 -11.78
C TYR A 42 -26.77 -13.70 -12.22
N LEU A 43 -25.99 -14.77 -12.35
CA LEU A 43 -26.53 -16.10 -12.70
C LEU A 43 -27.40 -16.73 -11.61
N ASP A 44 -27.24 -16.31 -10.34
CA ASP A 44 -27.99 -16.85 -9.20
C ASP A 44 -29.34 -16.13 -9.00
N ASN A 45 -29.37 -14.80 -9.18
CA ASN A 45 -30.53 -13.99 -8.80
C ASN A 45 -30.85 -12.81 -9.74
N ASP A 46 -30.28 -12.77 -10.95
CA ASP A 46 -30.43 -11.68 -11.94
C ASP A 46 -30.01 -10.29 -11.42
N ASP A 47 -29.23 -10.20 -10.33
CA ASP A 47 -28.78 -8.93 -9.79
C ASP A 47 -27.62 -8.33 -10.61
N VAL A 48 -27.95 -7.36 -11.46
CA VAL A 48 -26.99 -6.59 -12.25
C VAL A 48 -26.19 -5.57 -11.43
N ASN A 49 -26.64 -5.23 -10.21
CA ASN A 49 -26.02 -4.15 -9.43
C ASN A 49 -24.57 -4.47 -9.06
N MET A 50 -24.24 -5.75 -8.90
CA MET A 50 -22.88 -6.20 -8.60
C MET A 50 -21.85 -5.83 -9.69
N PHE A 51 -22.25 -5.58 -10.94
CA PHE A 51 -21.32 -5.11 -11.98
C PHE A 51 -20.88 -3.66 -11.77
N PHE A 52 -21.70 -2.84 -11.13
CA PHE A 52 -21.39 -1.44 -10.87
C PHE A 52 -20.51 -1.28 -9.63
N GLY A 53 -20.49 -2.28 -8.75
CA GLY A 53 -19.73 -2.30 -7.50
C GLY A 53 -20.37 -1.47 -6.39
N PRO A 54 -19.71 -1.34 -5.23
CA PRO A 54 -20.18 -0.45 -4.16
C PRO A 54 -20.19 1.01 -4.63
N GLU A 55 -20.95 1.86 -3.93
CA GLU A 55 -20.95 3.30 -4.18
C GLU A 55 -19.53 3.85 -4.18
N ARG A 56 -19.25 4.69 -5.17
CA ARG A 56 -17.93 5.29 -5.39
C ARG A 56 -17.71 6.43 -4.42
N GLY A 57 -17.34 6.11 -3.19
CA GLY A 57 -17.09 7.08 -2.14
C GLY A 57 -16.27 6.49 -0.99
N TYR A 58 -15.63 7.37 -0.23
CA TYR A 58 -14.96 6.97 1.00
C TYR A 58 -15.99 6.69 2.09
N VAL A 59 -15.94 5.49 2.67
CA VAL A 59 -16.71 5.13 3.86
C VAL A 59 -15.76 5.21 5.06
N ARG A 60 -16.13 6.01 6.06
CA ARG A 60 -15.33 6.17 7.26
C ARG A 60 -15.21 4.84 8.00
N VAL A 61 -13.97 4.49 8.34
CA VAL A 61 -13.67 3.34 9.19
C VAL A 61 -13.56 3.83 10.63
N ASP A 62 -14.38 3.28 11.51
CA ASP A 62 -14.35 3.62 12.93
C ASP A 62 -13.13 2.98 13.63
N GLY A 63 -12.51 3.72 14.55
CA GLY A 63 -11.41 3.22 15.39
C GLY A 63 -10.01 3.31 14.79
N GLY A 64 -9.87 3.64 13.50
CA GLY A 64 -8.58 3.89 12.84
C GLY A 64 -8.19 5.37 12.78
N ARG A 65 -6.99 5.65 12.28
CA ARG A 65 -6.55 7.01 11.93
C ARG A 65 -6.60 7.21 10.43
N LEU A 66 -7.44 8.12 9.98
CA LEU A 66 -7.48 8.56 8.58
C LEU A 66 -6.40 9.61 8.32
N VAL A 67 -5.61 9.38 7.27
CA VAL A 67 -4.61 10.32 6.74
C VAL A 67 -4.91 10.57 5.28
N VAL A 68 -5.00 11.84 4.89
CA VAL A 68 -5.13 12.24 3.49
C VAL A 68 -3.88 13.01 3.07
N ILE A 69 -3.36 12.68 1.90
CA ILE A 69 -2.23 13.36 1.27
C ILE A 69 -2.75 14.02 0.01
N GLU A 70 -2.96 15.34 0.04
CA GLU A 70 -3.30 16.13 -1.13
C GLU A 70 -2.05 16.41 -1.96
N LEU A 71 -2.17 16.20 -3.27
CA LEU A 71 -1.12 16.30 -4.27
C LEU A 71 -1.53 17.34 -5.31
N LEU A 72 -1.18 18.59 -5.08
CA LEU A 72 -1.57 19.70 -5.95
C LEU A 72 -0.53 19.89 -7.06
N TYR A 73 -0.82 19.36 -8.25
CA TYR A 73 -0.04 19.61 -9.47
C TYR A 73 -0.87 19.39 -10.74
N ASP A 74 -0.44 20.03 -11.82
CA ASP A 74 -1.08 19.92 -13.13
C ASP A 74 -0.51 18.72 -13.91
N ALA A 75 -1.36 17.73 -14.19
CA ALA A 75 -1.02 16.55 -14.96
C ALA A 75 -2.26 15.91 -15.58
N PHE A 76 -2.06 15.18 -16.67
CA PHE A 76 -3.09 14.30 -17.22
C PHE A 76 -3.46 13.20 -16.21
N GLU A 77 -4.74 12.83 -16.20
CA GLU A 77 -5.34 11.94 -15.21
C GLU A 77 -4.67 10.55 -15.13
N ASP A 78 -4.37 9.96 -16.28
CA ASP A 78 -3.66 8.70 -16.42
C ASP A 78 -2.25 8.74 -15.83
N ILE A 79 -1.52 9.83 -16.06
CA ILE A 79 -0.20 10.10 -15.48
C ILE A 79 -0.31 10.31 -13.96
N PHE A 80 -1.34 11.03 -13.52
CA PHE A 80 -1.62 11.30 -12.11
C PHE A 80 -1.85 10.00 -11.33
N TYR A 81 -2.81 9.16 -11.76
CA TYR A 81 -3.10 7.92 -11.07
C TYR A 81 -1.96 6.91 -11.14
N ALA A 82 -1.17 6.89 -12.22
CA ALA A 82 0.03 6.05 -12.28
C ALA A 82 1.06 6.45 -11.23
N GLN A 83 1.29 7.75 -11.02
CA GLN A 83 2.20 8.25 -9.98
C GLN A 83 1.64 8.02 -8.58
N CYS A 84 0.35 8.27 -8.37
CA CYS A 84 -0.36 7.97 -7.11
C CYS A 84 -0.20 6.50 -6.71
N ARG A 85 -0.45 5.56 -7.63
CA ARG A 85 -0.26 4.12 -7.36
C ARG A 85 1.17 3.78 -6.96
N ARG A 86 2.17 4.39 -7.61
CA ARG A 86 3.58 4.15 -7.27
C ARG A 86 3.93 4.69 -5.89
N PHE A 87 3.44 5.89 -5.58
CA PHE A 87 3.69 6.54 -4.31
C PHE A 87 3.00 5.82 -3.14
N MET A 88 1.73 5.44 -3.33
CA MET A 88 0.95 4.64 -2.40
C MET A 88 1.67 3.33 -2.06
N LYS A 89 2.13 2.57 -3.07
CA LYS A 89 2.90 1.33 -2.85
C LYS A 89 4.19 1.54 -2.06
N ALA A 90 4.85 2.69 -2.22
CA ALA A 90 6.04 3.00 -1.45
C ALA A 90 5.71 3.24 0.03
N ILE A 91 4.63 3.98 0.30
CA ILE A 91 4.11 4.20 1.66
C ILE A 91 3.68 2.87 2.29
N GLU A 92 2.90 2.04 1.59
CA GLU A 92 2.48 0.71 2.06
C GLU A 92 3.67 -0.16 2.45
N LYS A 93 4.69 -0.22 1.58
CA LYS A 93 5.90 -0.99 1.81
C LYS A 93 6.67 -0.49 3.05
N ALA A 94 6.79 0.83 3.20
CA ALA A 94 7.47 1.43 4.34
C ALA A 94 6.70 1.21 5.65
N CYS A 95 5.38 1.41 5.64
CA CYS A 95 4.50 1.15 6.78
C CYS A 95 4.65 -0.29 7.27
N LYS A 96 4.56 -1.26 6.34
CA LYS A 96 4.75 -2.69 6.65
C LYS A 96 6.13 -2.98 7.24
N ALA A 97 7.18 -2.36 6.72
CA ALA A 97 8.55 -2.56 7.20
C ALA A 97 8.76 -2.03 8.63
N GLU A 98 8.07 -0.95 8.99
CA GLU A 98 8.18 -0.34 10.32
C GLU A 98 7.13 -0.85 11.35
N GLY A 99 6.16 -1.63 10.88
CA GLY A 99 5.14 -2.28 11.72
C GLY A 99 3.85 -1.50 11.87
N PHE A 100 3.62 -0.48 11.03
CA PHE A 100 2.32 0.17 10.90
C PHE A 100 1.40 -0.69 10.03
N THR A 101 0.10 -0.67 10.32
CA THR A 101 -0.90 -1.46 9.60
C THR A 101 -1.91 -0.54 8.94
N ILE A 102 -2.01 -0.67 7.61
CA ILE A 102 -3.01 0.02 6.79
C ILE A 102 -4.21 -0.91 6.68
N PHE A 103 -5.38 -0.40 7.05
CA PHE A 103 -6.66 -1.07 6.88
C PHE A 103 -7.17 -0.91 5.43
N ASN A 104 -7.10 0.32 4.91
CA ASN A 104 -7.55 0.64 3.57
C ASN A 104 -6.76 1.83 3.00
N CYS A 105 -6.61 1.90 1.69
CA CYS A 105 -6.00 3.04 1.03
C CYS A 105 -6.46 3.15 -0.42
N GLY A 106 -6.33 4.32 -0.99
CA GLY A 106 -6.68 4.56 -2.38
C GLY A 106 -6.29 5.95 -2.85
N ALA A 107 -6.55 6.20 -4.13
CA ALA A 107 -6.39 7.50 -4.76
C ALA A 107 -7.76 8.15 -4.99
N PHE A 108 -7.78 9.47 -5.01
CA PHE A 108 -8.93 10.29 -5.40
C PHE A 108 -8.44 11.44 -6.28
N SER A 109 -9.35 12.28 -6.76
CA SER A 109 -9.05 13.30 -7.78
C SER A 109 -7.92 14.26 -7.40
N LYS A 110 -7.65 14.47 -6.10
CA LYS A 110 -6.62 15.40 -5.61
C LYS A 110 -5.51 14.73 -4.83
N GLY A 111 -5.51 13.41 -4.66
CA GLY A 111 -4.45 12.78 -3.86
C GLY A 111 -4.68 11.34 -3.44
N LEU A 112 -4.15 11.01 -2.27
CA LEU A 112 -4.20 9.68 -1.66
C LEU A 112 -4.88 9.73 -0.29
N PHE A 113 -5.50 8.63 0.12
CA PHE A 113 -5.93 8.43 1.50
C PHE A 113 -5.43 7.10 2.04
N PHE A 114 -5.29 7.03 3.36
CA PHE A 114 -4.90 5.86 4.11
C PHE A 114 -5.70 5.81 5.42
N ASP A 115 -6.46 4.73 5.61
CA ASP A 115 -6.99 4.33 6.90
C ASP A 115 -5.99 3.43 7.59
N PHE A 116 -5.46 3.86 8.73
CA PHE A 116 -4.56 3.06 9.54
C PHE A 116 -5.30 2.35 10.66
N GLU A 117 -5.09 1.04 10.75
CA GLU A 117 -5.45 0.24 11.92
C GLU A 117 -4.44 0.49 13.05
N ILE A 118 -3.14 0.56 12.72
CA ILE A 118 -2.06 0.87 13.66
C ILE A 118 -1.27 2.06 13.11
N SER A 119 -1.56 3.25 13.63
CA SER A 119 -0.87 4.50 13.24
C SER A 119 0.16 4.99 14.28
N LYS A 120 0.11 4.43 15.49
CA LYS A 120 1.03 4.74 16.59
C LYS A 120 1.59 3.47 17.18
N LEU A 121 2.89 3.44 17.39
CA LEU A 121 3.65 2.33 17.94
C LEU A 121 4.39 2.77 19.20
N PRO A 122 4.72 1.84 20.12
CA PRO A 122 5.59 2.15 21.24
C PRO A 122 6.93 2.72 20.75
N ILE A 123 7.49 3.69 21.47
CA ILE A 123 8.78 4.34 21.14
C ILE A 123 9.91 3.31 21.00
N CYS A 124 9.79 2.18 21.69
CA CYS A 124 10.74 1.08 21.63
C CYS A 124 10.22 -0.09 20.81
N LEU A 125 11.13 -0.83 20.18
CA LEU A 125 10.87 -2.08 19.49
C LEU A 125 11.81 -3.16 20.01
N LYS A 126 11.31 -4.39 20.09
CA LYS A 126 12.12 -5.57 20.36
C LYS A 126 12.73 -6.04 19.05
N TYR A 127 14.02 -5.75 18.85
CA TYR A 127 14.73 -6.07 17.61
C TYR A 127 15.30 -7.48 17.69
N ARG A 128 14.87 -8.35 16.76
CA ARG A 128 15.31 -9.74 16.68
C ARG A 128 16.69 -9.83 16.04
N GLY A 129 17.61 -10.45 16.75
CA GLY A 129 18.95 -10.80 16.32
C GLY A 129 19.04 -12.24 15.77
N PRO A 130 20.27 -12.75 15.59
CA PRO A 130 20.51 -14.09 15.08
C PRO A 130 20.10 -15.19 16.07
N ALA A 131 19.96 -16.41 15.57
CA ALA A 131 19.81 -17.61 16.41
C ALA A 131 21.08 -17.89 17.22
N LEU A 132 20.94 -18.44 18.42
CA LEU A 132 22.05 -18.71 19.33
C LEU A 132 23.10 -19.68 18.75
N GLY A 133 22.69 -20.59 17.87
CA GLY A 133 23.60 -21.54 17.21
C GLY A 133 24.57 -20.92 16.19
N ASN A 134 24.35 -19.66 15.79
CA ASN A 134 25.24 -18.97 14.86
C ASN A 134 26.24 -18.09 15.63
N ILE A 135 27.32 -18.72 16.13
CA ILE A 135 28.30 -18.12 17.03
C ILE A 135 28.92 -16.83 16.46
N GLU A 136 29.28 -16.82 15.17
CA GLU A 136 29.89 -15.66 14.53
C GLU A 136 28.95 -14.45 14.51
N ASN A 137 27.70 -14.64 14.05
CA ASN A 137 26.72 -13.56 13.99
C ASN A 137 26.26 -13.13 15.38
N MET A 138 26.14 -14.09 16.31
CA MET A 138 25.83 -13.83 17.72
C MET A 138 26.86 -12.88 18.34
N THR A 139 28.15 -13.18 18.16
CA THR A 139 29.26 -12.38 18.70
C THR A 139 29.25 -10.95 18.12
N LYS A 140 29.10 -10.82 16.80
CA LYS A 140 28.98 -9.50 16.14
C LYS A 140 27.76 -8.71 16.63
N PHE A 141 26.65 -9.39 16.89
CA PHE A 141 25.43 -8.75 17.39
C PHE A 141 25.61 -8.23 18.83
N ILE A 142 26.19 -9.04 19.71
CA ILE A 142 26.49 -8.66 21.11
C ILE A 142 27.46 -7.47 21.14
N LEU A 143 28.51 -7.46 20.31
CA LEU A 143 29.48 -6.36 20.28
C LEU A 143 28.89 -5.04 19.77
N LYS A 144 27.84 -5.09 18.95
CA LYS A 144 27.24 -3.90 18.32
C LYS A 144 26.14 -3.26 19.15
N ASN A 145 25.56 -3.97 20.12
CA ASN A 145 24.39 -3.51 20.85
C ASN A 145 24.57 -3.74 22.34
N ASP A 146 24.15 -2.77 23.14
CA ASP A 146 24.10 -2.90 24.59
C ASP A 146 22.82 -3.66 25.01
N ASP A 147 22.80 -4.20 26.24
CA ASP A 147 21.65 -4.86 26.87
C ASP A 147 21.00 -5.97 26.03
N VAL A 148 21.83 -6.79 25.37
CA VAL A 148 21.38 -7.96 24.59
C VAL A 148 20.91 -9.09 25.51
N PHE A 149 19.77 -9.68 25.19
CA PHE A 149 19.21 -10.82 25.92
C PHE A 149 18.74 -11.93 24.98
N ALA A 150 18.60 -13.16 25.49
CA ALA A 150 18.14 -14.31 24.73
C ALA A 150 16.68 -14.65 25.07
N GLU A 151 15.90 -15.02 24.06
CA GLU A 151 14.53 -15.50 24.19
C GLU A 151 14.23 -16.44 23.00
N ASP A 152 13.48 -17.52 23.18
CA ASP A 152 13.04 -18.43 22.10
C ASP A 152 14.14 -18.81 21.08
N GLY A 153 15.35 -19.10 21.57
CA GLY A 153 16.50 -19.52 20.76
C GLY A 153 17.17 -18.42 19.93
N HIS A 154 16.81 -17.15 20.14
CA HIS A 154 17.34 -15.99 19.42
C HIS A 154 17.84 -14.91 20.37
N LEU A 155 18.77 -14.07 19.88
CA LEU A 155 19.13 -12.83 20.56
C LEU A 155 18.13 -11.73 20.27
N TYR A 156 17.98 -10.81 21.21
CA TYR A 156 17.15 -9.63 21.12
C TYR A 156 17.82 -8.43 21.78
N VAL A 157 17.39 -7.25 21.36
CA VAL A 157 17.72 -5.98 22.03
C VAL A 157 16.52 -5.04 21.91
N ILE A 158 16.32 -4.19 22.92
CA ILE A 158 15.32 -3.12 22.86
C ILE A 158 15.94 -1.90 22.19
N LYS A 159 15.39 -1.46 21.07
CA LYS A 159 15.83 -0.26 20.34
C LYS A 159 14.76 0.79 20.28
N ARG A 160 15.17 2.06 20.25
CA ARG A 160 14.26 3.15 19.91
C ARG A 160 13.90 3.07 18.42
N ARG A 161 12.61 3.20 18.10
CA ARG A 161 12.12 3.31 16.73
C ARG A 161 12.57 4.63 16.11
N LYS A 162 12.77 4.62 14.80
CA LYS A 162 12.92 5.86 14.04
C LYS A 162 11.61 6.64 14.04
N HIS A 163 10.49 5.96 13.78
CA HIS A 163 9.15 6.54 13.80
C HIS A 163 8.25 5.78 14.77
N SER A 164 7.61 6.50 15.69
CA SER A 164 6.54 5.97 16.56
C SER A 164 5.16 6.38 16.07
N ASP A 165 5.06 7.43 15.26
CA ASP A 165 3.83 7.86 14.60
C ASP A 165 4.01 7.74 13.09
N VAL A 166 2.99 7.27 12.39
CA VAL A 166 3.03 7.09 10.94
C VAL A 166 3.18 8.43 10.19
N ILE A 167 2.77 9.54 10.80
CA ILE A 167 2.96 10.86 10.19
C ILE A 167 4.44 11.22 10.07
N ASP A 168 5.26 10.83 11.04
CA ASP A 168 6.71 11.05 10.97
C ASP A 168 7.30 10.25 9.80
N LEU A 169 6.88 9.00 9.64
CA LEU A 169 7.30 8.15 8.53
C LEU A 169 6.87 8.73 7.16
N ILE A 170 5.62 9.17 7.04
CA ILE A 170 5.10 9.75 5.79
C ILE A 170 5.85 11.04 5.44
N ASN A 171 6.14 11.89 6.43
CA ASN A 171 6.93 13.10 6.22
C ASN A 171 8.34 12.78 5.70
N ASP A 172 9.03 11.81 6.30
CA ASP A 172 10.35 11.37 5.83
C ASP A 172 10.29 10.82 4.40
N ILE A 173 9.27 10.02 4.07
CA ILE A 173 9.05 9.51 2.71
C ILE A 173 8.87 10.65 1.69
N ILE A 174 8.10 11.68 2.04
CA ILE A 174 7.87 12.85 1.19
C ILE A 174 9.16 13.66 1.02
N ASN A 175 9.89 13.90 2.12
CA ASN A 175 11.14 14.65 2.11
C ASN A 175 12.22 13.97 1.26
N ASP A 176 12.35 12.65 1.40
CA ASP A 176 13.28 11.81 0.65
C ASP A 176 12.76 11.49 -0.77
N LYS A 177 11.54 11.92 -1.10
CA LYS A 177 10.87 11.74 -2.40
C LYS A 177 10.77 10.28 -2.83
N ILE A 178 10.57 9.38 -1.88
CA ILE A 178 10.56 7.93 -2.11
C ILE A 178 9.27 7.54 -2.83
N GLY A 179 9.40 6.83 -3.95
CA GLY A 179 8.23 6.34 -4.72
C GLY A 179 7.48 7.41 -5.51
N MET A 180 7.92 8.67 -5.46
CA MET A 180 7.30 9.78 -6.17
C MET A 180 7.79 9.88 -7.62
N GLY A 181 6.87 10.02 -8.57
CA GLY A 181 7.21 10.31 -9.97
C GLY A 181 7.70 11.75 -10.16
N GLU A 182 8.29 12.05 -11.33
CA GLU A 182 8.96 13.33 -11.58
C GLU A 182 8.06 14.56 -11.44
N GLN A 183 6.78 14.45 -11.80
CA GLN A 183 5.83 15.55 -11.61
C GLN A 183 5.41 15.66 -10.15
N LEU A 184 5.15 14.52 -9.50
CA LEU A 184 4.77 14.47 -8.10
C LEU A 184 5.86 15.06 -7.18
N LYS A 185 7.14 14.88 -7.52
CA LYS A 185 8.29 15.49 -6.81
C LYS A 185 8.30 17.03 -6.80
N LYS A 186 7.50 17.65 -7.68
CA LYS A 186 7.32 19.10 -7.81
C LYS A 186 5.96 19.57 -7.30
N ALA A 187 5.08 18.64 -6.90
CA ALA A 187 3.76 18.96 -6.41
C ALA A 187 3.84 19.68 -5.07
N ASN A 188 2.86 20.54 -4.80
CA ASN A 188 2.63 21.02 -3.45
C ASN A 188 1.86 19.94 -2.68
N ILE A 189 2.38 19.51 -1.54
CA ILE A 189 1.87 18.36 -0.78
C ILE A 189 1.37 18.83 0.57
N LYS A 190 0.13 18.44 0.90
CA LYS A 190 -0.48 18.72 2.20
C LYS A 190 -0.97 17.43 2.83
N ILE A 191 -0.60 17.21 4.10
CA ILE A 191 -1.13 16.11 4.90
C ILE A 191 -2.31 16.65 5.71
N LEU A 192 -3.47 16.03 5.57
CA LEU A 192 -4.68 16.32 6.34
C LEU A 192 -4.95 15.15 7.29
N LEU A 193 -5.48 15.48 8.46
CA LEU A 193 -5.77 14.54 9.53
C LEU A 193 -7.21 14.70 10.02
N ASP A 194 -7.73 13.64 10.63
CA ASP A 194 -9.00 13.65 11.37
C ASP A 194 -10.16 14.27 10.56
N ASN A 195 -10.80 15.31 11.09
CA ASN A 195 -11.95 15.96 10.46
C ASN A 195 -11.57 16.65 9.14
N GLU A 196 -10.35 17.19 9.00
CA GLU A 196 -9.91 17.79 7.75
C GLU A 196 -9.79 16.73 6.65
N ALA A 197 -9.21 15.58 6.98
CA ALA A 197 -9.11 14.45 6.06
C ALA A 197 -10.49 13.93 5.65
N HIS A 198 -11.41 13.81 6.61
CA HIS A 198 -12.78 13.37 6.31
C HIS A 198 -13.51 14.36 5.39
N ASN A 199 -13.39 15.66 5.65
CA ASN A 199 -14.00 16.69 4.83
C ASN A 199 -13.44 16.69 3.40
N ALA A 200 -12.15 16.41 3.24
CA ALA A 200 -11.52 16.31 1.93
C ALA A 200 -12.07 15.14 1.08
N LEU A 201 -12.54 14.06 1.71
CA LEU A 201 -13.05 12.86 1.04
C LEU A 201 -14.57 12.80 0.90
N LYS A 202 -15.32 13.62 1.65
CA LYS A 202 -16.78 13.51 1.82
C LYS A 202 -17.59 13.46 0.50
N ASN A 203 -17.05 14.02 -0.59
CA ASN A 203 -17.71 14.05 -1.90
C ASN A 203 -16.79 13.54 -3.04
N GLU A 204 -15.71 12.85 -2.69
CA GLU A 204 -14.73 12.38 -3.67
C GLU A 204 -15.03 10.94 -4.09
N ILE A 205 -14.87 10.68 -5.39
CA ILE A 205 -14.79 9.31 -5.90
C ILE A 205 -13.40 8.78 -5.56
N VAL A 206 -13.37 7.65 -4.86
CA VAL A 206 -12.14 6.95 -4.49
C VAL A 206 -11.89 5.74 -5.37
N TYR A 207 -10.62 5.51 -5.68
CA TYR A 207 -10.11 4.40 -6.46
C TYR A 207 -9.13 3.60 -5.60
N PHE A 208 -9.44 2.33 -5.38
CA PHE A 208 -8.61 1.37 -4.67
C PHE A 208 -7.58 0.72 -5.62
#